data_AF-A0A814BHH7-F1
#
_entry.id   AF-A0A814BHH7-F1
#
_cell.length_a   1.000
_cell.length_b   1.000
_cell.length_c   1.000
_cell.angle_alpha   90.00
_cell.angle_beta   90.00
_cell.angle_gamma   90.00
#
_symmetry.space_group_name_H-M   'P 1'
#
loop_
_entity.id
_entity.type
_entity.pdbx_description
1 polymer ?
#
loop_
_entity_poly.entity_id
_entity_poly.type
_entity_poly.pdbx_seq_one_letter_code
_entity_poly.pdbx_strand_id
1 'polypeptide(L)'
;MDSQESSDRIQYPPFCELCLTKFSTNQNAQIHFKGVQHYNRIMVMRLKSDKPDGFFCEICCCELNTQLVLEQHKQSPKHLKKHAAYIEIMQLKEEYLRSNNNINN
;
A
#
# COMPACT_ATOMS: atom_id res chain seq x y z
N MET A 1 -33.86 12.14 -7.51
CA MET A 1 -32.92 13.09 -6.89
C MET A 1 -32.83 12.63 -5.46
N ASP A 2 -31.92 11.70 -5.18
CA ASP A 2 -31.81 11.11 -3.85
C ASP A 2 -30.53 11.60 -3.19
N SER A 3 -30.78 12.32 -2.12
CA SER A 3 -29.86 13.06 -1.28
C SER A 3 -29.08 12.09 -0.41
N GLN A 4 -27.75 12.05 -0.54
CA GLN A 4 -26.88 11.47 0.48
C GLN A 4 -25.73 12.45 0.68
N GLU A 5 -26.00 13.50 1.45
CA GLU A 5 -25.66 13.57 2.87
C GLU A 5 -24.17 13.86 3.09
N SER A 6 -23.95 15.03 3.65
CA SER A 6 -22.74 15.58 4.24
C SER A 6 -22.06 14.57 5.18
N SER A 7 -21.20 13.72 4.63
CA SER A 7 -20.25 12.92 5.39
C SER A 7 -18.94 13.71 5.45
N ASP A 8 -18.42 13.89 6.66
CA ASP A 8 -17.17 14.57 6.99
C ASP A 8 -16.12 14.45 5.88
N ARG A 9 -15.38 15.53 5.59
CA ARG A 9 -14.29 15.53 4.60
C ARG A 9 -13.15 14.64 5.09
N ILE A 10 -13.33 13.32 5.06
CA ILE A 10 -12.33 12.34 5.42
C ILE A 10 -11.24 12.43 4.35
N GLN A 11 -10.13 13.06 4.73
CA GLN A 11 -8.98 13.19 3.85
C GLN A 11 -8.20 11.87 3.84
N TYR A 12 -8.36 11.08 2.78
CA TYR A 12 -7.58 9.86 2.56
C TYR A 12 -6.14 10.21 2.16
N PRO A 13 -5.16 9.37 2.52
CA PRO A 13 -3.80 9.51 2.03
C PRO A 13 -3.76 9.51 0.50
N PRO A 14 -2.91 10.33 -0.14
CA PRO A 14 -2.79 10.37 -1.60
C PRO A 14 -2.02 9.17 -2.18
N PHE A 15 -1.80 8.12 -1.39
CA PHE A 15 -1.09 6.91 -1.76
C PHE A 15 -1.64 5.70 -1.01
N CYS A 16 -1.32 4.49 -1.50
CA CYS A 16 -1.63 3.23 -0.83
C CYS A 16 -0.38 2.35 -0.77
N GLU A 17 0.08 2.04 0.45
CA GLU A 17 1.29 1.24 0.70
C GLU A 17 1.12 -0.23 0.30
N LEU A 18 -0.08 -0.78 0.45
CA LEU A 18 -0.35 -2.18 0.09
C LEU A 18 -0.44 -2.37 -1.42
N CYS A 19 -1.03 -1.39 -2.13
CA CYS A 19 -1.24 -1.44 -3.57
C CYS A 19 -0.08 -0.85 -4.36
N LEU A 20 0.77 -0.04 -3.72
CA LEU A 20 1.85 0.75 -4.34
C LEU A 20 1.33 1.69 -5.42
N THR A 21 0.20 2.35 -5.14
CA THR A 21 -0.47 3.26 -6.06
C THR A 21 -0.58 4.65 -5.46
N LYS A 22 -0.30 5.66 -6.28
CA LYS A 22 -0.54 7.07 -5.96
C LYS A 22 -1.86 7.55 -6.55
N PHE A 23 -2.49 8.50 -5.88
CA PHE A 23 -3.75 9.10 -6.29
C PHE A 23 -3.54 10.59 -6.54
N SER A 24 -4.07 11.07 -7.66
CA SER A 24 -4.04 12.49 -8.02
C SER A 24 -5.09 13.31 -7.28
N THR A 25 -6.17 12.67 -6.81
CA THR A 25 -7.30 13.34 -6.14
C THR A 25 -7.75 12.54 -4.93
N ASN A 26 -8.30 13.24 -3.94
CA ASN A 26 -8.91 12.60 -2.77
C ASN A 26 -10.08 11.68 -3.18
N GLN A 27 -10.87 12.06 -4.20
CA GLN A 27 -11.97 11.22 -4.70
C GLN A 27 -11.47 9.85 -5.19
N ASN A 28 -10.36 9.81 -5.92
CA ASN A 28 -9.78 8.55 -6.40
C ASN A 28 -9.27 7.69 -5.24
N ALA A 29 -8.65 8.32 -4.24
CA ALA A 29 -8.22 7.64 -3.02
C ALA A 29 -9.42 7.08 -2.24
N GLN A 30 -10.48 7.87 -2.07
CA GLN A 30 -11.71 7.44 -1.40
C GLN A 30 -12.33 6.21 -2.08
N ILE A 31 -12.47 6.25 -3.41
CA ILE A 31 -13.01 5.11 -4.18
C ILE A 31 -12.11 3.88 -4.00
N HIS A 32 -10.79 4.06 -4.03
CA HIS A 32 -9.84 2.97 -3.83
C HIS A 32 -9.98 2.31 -2.45
N PHE A 33 -9.91 3.10 -1.38
CA PHE A 33 -9.93 2.59 -0.01
C PHE A 33 -11.28 2.00 0.40
N LYS A 34 -12.39 2.52 -0.15
CA LYS A 34 -13.74 1.94 0.02
C LYS A 34 -14.02 0.77 -0.93
N GLY A 35 -13.12 0.49 -1.87
CA GLY A 35 -13.31 -0.52 -2.91
C GLY A 35 -13.05 -1.96 -2.44
N VAL A 36 -13.86 -2.89 -2.93
CA VAL A 36 -13.75 -4.33 -2.63
C VAL A 36 -12.39 -4.93 -3.04
N GLN A 37 -11.75 -4.38 -4.07
CA GLN A 37 -10.44 -4.86 -4.54
C GLN A 37 -9.34 -4.62 -3.49
N HIS A 38 -9.31 -3.41 -2.91
CA HIS A 38 -8.37 -3.07 -1.85
C HIS A 38 -8.62 -3.94 -0.62
N TYR A 39 -9.89 -4.09 -0.23
CA TYR A 39 -10.29 -4.96 0.87
C TYR A 39 -9.86 -6.43 0.68
N ASN A 40 -10.12 -7.02 -0.48
CA ASN A 40 -9.72 -8.40 -0.78
C ASN A 40 -8.21 -8.59 -0.70
N ARG A 41 -7.44 -7.58 -1.15
CA ARG A 41 -5.98 -7.61 -1.05
C ARG A 41 -5.50 -7.59 0.40
N ILE A 42 -6.14 -6.81 1.28
CA ILE A 42 -5.86 -6.83 2.73
C ILE A 42 -6.13 -8.23 3.30
N MET A 43 -7.26 -8.85 2.95
CA MET A 43 -7.62 -10.17 3.46
C MET A 43 -6.60 -11.23 3.05
N VAL A 44 -6.21 -11.27 1.78
CA VAL A 44 -5.17 -12.18 1.29
C VAL A 44 -3.83 -11.94 1.99
N MET A 45 -3.48 -10.68 2.26
CA MET A 45 -2.24 -10.33 2.96
C MET A 45 -2.22 -10.86 4.39
N ARG A 46 -3.31 -10.67 5.14
CA ARG A 46 -3.42 -11.14 6.53
C ARG A 46 -3.26 -12.65 6.63
N LEU A 47 -3.92 -13.39 5.75
CA LEU A 47 -3.82 -14.86 5.71
C LEU A 47 -2.40 -15.37 5.42
N LYS A 48 -1.56 -14.56 4.78
CA LYS A 48 -0.18 -14.94 4.43
C LYS A 48 0.85 -14.58 5.49
N SER A 49 0.59 -13.62 6.38
CA SER A 49 1.58 -13.22 7.40
C SER A 49 1.63 -14.13 8.63
N ASP A 50 0.69 -15.07 8.77
CA ASP A 50 0.64 -16.00 9.91
C ASP A 50 1.70 -17.11 9.88
N LYS A 51 2.60 -17.12 8.89
CA LYS A 51 3.70 -18.08 8.75
C LYS A 51 5.06 -17.38 8.89
N PRO A 52 5.64 -17.30 10.10
CA PRO A 52 6.92 -16.64 10.33
C PRO A 52 8.13 -17.42 9.80
N ASP A 53 8.00 -18.72 9.51
CA ASP A 53 9.13 -19.60 9.15
C ASP A 53 9.42 -19.68 7.64
N GLY A 54 8.83 -18.79 6.83
CA GLY A 54 8.94 -18.80 5.36
C GLY A 54 9.88 -17.72 4.79
N PHE A 55 10.44 -17.99 3.60
CA PHE A 55 11.20 -16.98 2.85
C PHE A 55 10.26 -16.00 2.16
N PHE A 56 9.86 -14.94 2.85
CA PHE A 56 8.84 -14.01 2.37
C PHE A 56 9.44 -12.71 1.80
N CYS A 57 8.84 -12.23 0.72
CA CYS A 57 9.14 -10.91 0.17
C CYS A 57 8.01 -9.93 0.52
N GLU A 58 8.29 -8.97 1.40
CA GLU A 58 7.31 -7.99 1.89
C GLU A 58 6.80 -7.06 0.78
N ILE A 59 7.69 -6.63 -0.12
CA ILE A 59 7.36 -5.73 -1.23
C ILE A 59 6.46 -6.45 -2.26
N CYS A 60 6.79 -7.70 -2.58
CA CYS A 60 6.04 -8.48 -3.56
C CYS A 60 4.84 -9.23 -2.97
N CYS A 61 4.80 -9.37 -1.65
CA CYS A 61 3.78 -10.08 -0.89
C CYS A 61 3.67 -11.56 -1.30
N CYS A 62 4.81 -12.21 -1.51
CA CYS A 62 4.91 -13.59 -1.97
C CYS A 62 5.87 -14.39 -1.08
N GLU A 63 5.50 -15.65 -0.85
CA GLU A 63 6.33 -16.65 -0.19
C GLU A 63 7.16 -17.39 -1.23
N LEU A 64 8.43 -17.61 -0.90
CA LEU A 64 9.41 -18.32 -1.71
C LEU A 64 9.86 -19.57 -0.96
N ASN A 65 10.38 -20.54 -1.69
CA ASN A 65 10.71 -21.87 -1.16
C ASN A 65 12.09 -21.94 -0.49
N THR A 66 13.01 -21.03 -0.83
CA THR A 66 14.38 -21.02 -0.31
C THR A 66 14.93 -19.60 -0.18
N GLN A 67 15.92 -19.40 0.70
CA GLN A 67 16.63 -18.13 0.84
C GLN A 67 17.25 -17.68 -0.49
N LEU A 68 17.89 -18.60 -1.21
CA LEU A 68 18.54 -18.31 -2.49
C LEU A 68 17.53 -17.78 -3.52
N VAL A 69 16.36 -18.39 -3.62
CA VAL A 69 15.30 -17.94 -4.53
C VAL A 69 14.75 -16.58 -4.12
N LEU A 70 14.64 -16.30 -2.82
CA LEU A 70 14.27 -14.96 -2.32
C LEU A 70 15.30 -13.90 -2.71
N GLU A 71 16.59 -14.20 -2.59
CA GLU A 71 17.66 -13.27 -2.96
C GLU A 71 17.69 -12.99 -4.47
N GLN A 72 17.55 -14.03 -5.28
CA GLN A 72 17.42 -13.90 -6.73
C GLN A 72 16.15 -13.11 -7.11
N HIS A 73 15.03 -13.38 -6.42
CA HIS A 73 13.79 -12.64 -6.60
C HIS A 73 14.00 -11.14 -6.36
N LYS A 74 14.71 -10.75 -5.28
CA LYS A 74 15.01 -9.35 -4.95
C LYS A 74 15.83 -8.63 -6.03
N GLN A 75 16.66 -9.36 -6.76
CA GLN A 75 17.45 -8.82 -7.87
C GLN A 75 16.69 -8.79 -9.21
N SER A 76 15.51 -9.42 -9.28
CA SER A 76 14.75 -9.50 -10.52
C SER A 76 14.26 -8.12 -10.98
N PRO A 77 14.23 -7.81 -12.30
CA PRO A 77 13.76 -6.52 -12.80
C PRO A 77 12.33 -6.18 -12.37
N LYS A 78 11.47 -7.20 -12.24
CA LYS A 78 10.09 -7.06 -11.75
C LYS A 78 10.05 -6.59 -10.30
N HIS A 79 10.87 -7.19 -9.44
CA HIS A 79 10.99 -6.76 -8.04
C HIS A 79 11.56 -5.35 -7.96
N LEU A 80 12.66 -5.06 -8.67
CA LEU A 80 13.31 -3.75 -8.64
C LEU A 80 12.36 -2.61 -9.04
N LYS A 81 11.55 -2.81 -10.08
CA LYS A 81 10.50 -1.84 -10.46
C LYS A 81 9.47 -1.63 -9.35
N LYS A 82 9.05 -2.71 -8.69
CA LYS A 82 8.10 -2.66 -7.58
C LYS A 82 8.72 -2.00 -6.33
N HIS A 83 9.99 -2.27 -6.07
CA HIS A 83 10.77 -1.67 -4.99
C HIS A 83 10.97 -0.16 -5.20
N ALA A 84 11.25 0.28 -6.43
CA ALA A 84 11.31 1.70 -6.77
C ALA A 84 9.97 2.41 -6.48
N ALA A 85 8.85 1.81 -6.89
CA ALA A 85 7.53 2.33 -6.57
C ALA A 85 7.26 2.36 -5.05
N TYR A 86 7.74 1.36 -4.30
CA TYR A 86 7.67 1.36 -2.84
C TYR A 86 8.44 2.53 -2.23
N ILE A 87 9.67 2.79 -2.67
CA ILE A 87 10.48 3.93 -2.19
C ILE A 87 9.76 5.26 -2.46
N GLU A 88 9.19 5.46 -3.65
CA GLU A 88 8.41 6.67 -3.96
C GLU A 88 7.24 6.86 -2.99
N ILE A 89 6.52 5.78 -2.68
CA ILE A 89 5.38 5.82 -1.75
C ILE A 89 5.85 6.11 -0.31
N MET A 90 7.00 5.61 0.12
CA MET A 90 7.56 5.91 1.44
C MET A 90 7.93 7.39 1.59
N GLN A 91 8.49 8.00 0.55
CA GLN A 91 8.79 9.44 0.56
C GLN A 91 7.50 10.27 0.69
N LEU A 92 6.48 9.95 -0.11
CA LEU A 92 5.17 10.59 -0.02
C LEU A 92 4.53 10.44 1.36
N LYS A 93 4.71 9.27 2.01
CA LYS A 93 4.23 9.02 3.37
C LYS A 93 4.90 9.94 4.38
N GLU A 94 6.22 10.07 4.34
CA GLU A 94 6.94 10.96 5.25
C GLU A 94 6.48 12.41 5.09
N GLU A 95 6.34 12.90 3.86
CA GLU A 95 5.87 14.26 3.56
C GLU A 95 4.43 14.49 4.06
N TYR A 96 3.55 13.51 3.83
CA TYR A 96 2.17 13.55 4.32
C TYR A 96 2.11 13.59 5.85
N LEU A 97 2.92 12.77 6.54
CA LEU A 97 2.99 12.76 8.00
C LEU A 97 3.55 14.08 8.54
N ARG A 98 4.62 14.63 7.94
CA ARG A 98 5.17 15.95 8.35
C ARG A 98 4.13 17.06 8.21
N SER A 99 3.37 17.05 7.12
CA SER A 99 2.33 18.05 6.84
C SER A 99 1.18 17.96 7.84
N ASN A 100 0.73 16.75 8.20
CA ASN A 100 -0.34 16.56 9.18
C ASN A 100 0.09 16.84 10.62
N ASN A 101 1.34 16.58 10.97
CA ASN A 101 1.86 16.87 12.32
C ASN A 101 2.01 18.38 12.57
N ASN A 102 2.28 19.19 11.54
CA ASN A 102 2.31 20.65 11.63
C ASN A 102 0.93 21.31 11.72
N ILE A 103 -0.17 20.56 11.53
CA ILE A 103 -1.54 21.07 11.66
C ILE A 103 -2.08 20.90 13.10
N ASN A 104 -1.45 20.03 13.90
CA ASN A 104 -1.90 19.67 15.25
C ASN A 104 -1.06 20.32 16.39
N ASN A 105 -0.27 21.35 16.09
CA ASN A 105 0.58 22.09 17.04
C ASN A 105 0.35 23.59 16.86
#